data_AF-A0A822UY87-F1
#
_entry.id   AF-A0A822UY87-F1
#
_cell.length_a   1.000
_cell.length_b   1.000
_cell.length_c   1.000
_cell.angle_alpha   90.00
_cell.angle_beta   90.00
_cell.angle_gamma   90.00
#
_symmetry.space_group_name_H-M   'P 1'
#
loop_
_entity.id
_entity.type
_entity.pdbx_description
1 polymer ?
#
loop_
_entity_poly.entity_id
_entity_poly.type
_entity_poly.pdbx_seq_one_letter_code
_entity_poly.pdbx_strand_id
1 'polypeptide(L)'
;MPYTLKNLSGFPLDVPTLHGPVILPSYGEVIAELGAFDAEVMRQSPYVEVTEGGKAKETERAKETEDDKLSTLRSEYQDLYGKRAYHGWSAGELQEKIDANLAE
;
A
#
# COMPACT_ATOMS: atom_id res chain seq x y z
N MET A 1 6.67 -22.39 -6.28
CA MET A 1 6.09 -21.56 -7.36
C MET A 1 5.72 -20.21 -6.76
N PRO A 2 5.82 -19.07 -7.47
CA PRO A 2 5.45 -17.77 -6.90
C PRO A 2 3.93 -17.62 -6.81
N TYR A 3 3.44 -17.30 -5.61
CA TYR A 3 2.05 -16.99 -5.32
C TYR A 3 1.94 -15.60 -4.72
N THR A 4 0.89 -14.88 -5.08
CA THR A 4 0.50 -13.65 -4.39
C THR A 4 -0.50 -14.01 -3.30
N LEU A 5 -0.18 -13.64 -2.07
CA LEU A 5 -0.96 -13.90 -0.87
C LEU A 5 -1.51 -12.60 -0.34
N LYS A 6 -2.82 -12.53 -0.16
CA LYS A 6 -3.50 -11.37 0.39
C LYS A 6 -4.16 -11.72 1.71
N ASN A 7 -3.86 -10.95 2.74
CA ASN A 7 -4.51 -11.09 4.03
C ASN A 7 -5.87 -10.41 4.00
N LEU A 8 -6.90 -11.13 4.42
CA LEU A 8 -8.25 -10.60 4.62
C LEU A 8 -8.54 -10.32 6.10
N SER A 9 -7.60 -10.65 6.98
CA SER A 9 -7.71 -10.46 8.42
C SER A 9 -6.97 -9.20 8.90
N GLY A 10 -7.42 -8.68 10.04
CA GLY A 10 -6.84 -7.49 10.69
C GLY A 10 -5.62 -7.77 11.56
N PHE A 11 -4.99 -8.95 11.44
CA PHE A 11 -3.78 -9.31 12.17
C PHE A 11 -2.75 -9.93 11.23
N PRO A 12 -1.43 -9.78 11.51
CA PRO A 12 -0.39 -10.38 10.69
C PRO A 12 -0.39 -11.91 10.81
N LEU A 13 -0.06 -12.60 9.72
CA LEU A 13 0.00 -14.05 9.62
C LEU A 13 1.41 -14.51 9.27
N ASP A 14 1.91 -15.53 9.96
CA ASP A 14 3.15 -16.18 9.57
C ASP A 14 2.88 -17.19 8.45
N VAL A 15 3.52 -16.99 7.30
CA VAL A 15 3.37 -17.85 6.12
C VAL A 15 4.62 -18.72 5.96
N PRO A 16 4.48 -20.05 5.95
CA PRO A 16 5.60 -20.94 5.61
C PRO A 16 5.89 -20.86 4.11
N THR A 17 7.10 -20.45 3.74
CA THR A 17 7.56 -20.41 2.33
C THR A 17 8.76 -21.32 2.13
N LEU A 18 9.11 -21.60 0.87
CA LEU A 18 10.27 -22.43 0.51
C LEU A 18 11.62 -21.82 0.97
N HIS A 19 11.67 -20.49 1.13
CA HIS A 19 12.88 -19.77 1.55
C HIS A 19 12.91 -19.45 3.06
N GLY A 20 11.91 -19.93 3.80
CA GLY A 20 11.71 -19.63 5.22
C GLY A 20 10.37 -18.95 5.50
N PRO A 21 10.03 -18.71 6.78
CA PRO A 21 8.78 -18.05 7.13
C PRO A 21 8.82 -16.58 6.69
N VAL A 22 7.69 -16.10 6.14
CA VAL A 22 7.49 -14.70 5.77
C VAL A 22 6.25 -14.17 6.48
N ILE A 23 6.33 -12.95 7.00
CA ILE A 23 5.20 -12.29 7.64
C ILE A 23 4.30 -11.70 6.56
N LEU A 24 3.04 -12.11 6.53
CA LEU A 24 1.97 -11.53 5.75
C LEU A 24 1.26 -10.45 6.58
N PRO A 25 1.41 -9.15 6.27
CA PRO A 25 0.85 -8.07 7.08
C PRO A 25 -0.68 -8.11 7.16
N SER A 26 -1.25 -7.50 8.20
CA SER A 26 -2.71 -7.32 8.35
C SER A 26 -3.29 -6.54 7.17
N TYR A 27 -4.32 -7.07 6.52
CA TYR A 27 -4.88 -6.52 5.26
C TYR A 27 -3.85 -6.24 4.14
N GLY A 28 -2.65 -6.82 4.24
CA GLY A 28 -1.55 -6.61 3.30
C GLY A 28 -1.42 -7.73 2.27
N GLU A 29 -0.46 -7.57 1.36
CA GLU A 29 -0.16 -8.52 0.29
C GLU A 29 1.32 -8.86 0.27
N VAL A 30 1.66 -10.13 0.04
CA VAL A 30 3.05 -10.61 -0.07
C VAL A 30 3.17 -11.56 -1.25
N ILE A 31 4.29 -11.50 -1.95
CA ILE A 31 4.66 -12.49 -2.97
C ILE A 31 5.63 -13.48 -2.32
N ALA A 32 5.24 -14.75 -2.32
CA ALA A 32 6.02 -15.81 -1.70
C ALA A 32 6.11 -17.03 -2.62
N GLU A 33 7.24 -17.74 -2.55
CA GLU A 33 7.34 -19.05 -3.18
C GLU A 33 6.83 -20.12 -2.23
N LEU A 34 5.65 -20.66 -2.54
CA LEU A 34 5.03 -21.73 -1.76
C LEU A 34 5.24 -23.09 -2.43
N GLY A 35 5.21 -24.13 -1.61
CA GLY A 35 4.98 -25.51 -2.05
C GLY A 35 3.53 -25.68 -2.53
N ALA A 36 3.30 -26.67 -3.41
CA ALA A 36 1.97 -26.92 -3.95
C ALA A 36 0.95 -27.30 -2.86
N PHE A 37 1.39 -28.04 -1.84
CA PHE A 37 0.55 -28.39 -0.70
C PHE A 37 0.20 -27.17 0.16
N ASP A 38 1.19 -26.34 0.50
CA ASP A 38 0.97 -25.14 1.32
C ASP A 38 0.05 -24.14 0.64
N ALA A 39 0.21 -23.94 -0.67
CA ALA A 39 -0.67 -23.09 -1.46
C ALA A 39 -2.14 -23.58 -1.43
N GLU A 40 -2.36 -24.90 -1.49
CA GLU A 40 -3.70 -25.48 -1.44
C GLU A 40 -4.33 -25.36 -0.05
N VAL A 41 -3.55 -25.58 1.01
CA VAL A 41 -4.02 -25.36 2.39
C VAL A 41 -4.43 -23.89 2.59
N MET A 42 -3.63 -22.95 2.08
CA MET A 42 -3.92 -21.53 2.21
C MET A 42 -5.16 -21.10 1.41
N ARG A 43 -5.42 -21.70 0.24
CA ARG A 43 -6.64 -21.45 -0.54
C ARG A 43 -7.94 -21.80 0.18
N GLN A 44 -7.87 -22.78 1.08
CA GLN A 44 -9.03 -23.20 1.87
C GLN A 44 -9.24 -22.33 3.11
N SER A 45 -8.27 -21.46 3.44
CA SER A 45 -8.38 -20.55 4.57
C SER A 45 -9.35 -19.40 4.28
N PRO A 46 -10.25 -19.03 5.20
CA PRO A 46 -11.11 -17.86 5.04
C PRO A 46 -10.35 -16.54 5.23
N TYR A 47 -9.09 -16.59 5.66
CA TYR A 47 -8.30 -15.41 6.01
C TYR A 47 -7.31 -14.98 4.94
N VAL A 48 -7.05 -15.82 3.92
CA VAL A 48 -6.04 -15.54 2.90
C VAL A 48 -6.59 -15.83 1.51
N GLU A 49 -6.41 -14.88 0.61
CA GLU A 49 -6.66 -15.07 -0.82
C GLU A 49 -5.33 -15.37 -1.53
N VAL A 50 -5.28 -16.48 -2.27
CA VAL A 50 -4.06 -16.98 -2.93
C VAL A 50 -4.25 -16.94 -4.45
N THR A 51 -3.43 -16.15 -5.13
CA THR A 51 -3.42 -16.07 -6.60
C THR A 51 -2.15 -16.70 -7.17
N GLU A 52 -2.31 -17.58 -8.16
CA GLU A 52 -1.18 -18.14 -8.92
C GLU A 52 -0.57 -17.12 -9.88
N GLY A 53 0.74 -16.97 -9.81
CA GLY A 53 1.50 -16.08 -10.68
C GLY A 53 1.96 -14.82 -9.94
N GLY A 54 3.24 -14.49 -10.11
CA GLY A 54 3.85 -13.26 -9.60
C GLY A 54 3.36 -12.04 -10.37
N LYS A 55 2.09 -11.67 -10.20
CA LYS A 55 1.67 -10.31 -10.52
C LYS A 55 2.09 -9.44 -9.36
N ALA A 56 3.22 -8.76 -9.56
CA ALA A 56 3.60 -7.56 -8.85
C ALA A 56 2.39 -6.61 -8.83
N LYS A 57 1.67 -6.60 -7.71
CA LYS A 57 1.01 -5.41 -7.21
C LYS A 57 1.64 -5.11 -5.87
N GLU A 58 2.68 -4.29 -5.99
CA GLU A 58 3.01 -3.18 -5.11
C GLU A 58 1.75 -2.60 -4.42
N THR A 59 1.27 -3.27 -3.37
CA THR A 59 0.16 -2.80 -2.53
C THR A 59 0.65 -2.45 -1.11
N GLU A 60 1.89 -1.97 -1.00
CA GLU A 60 2.30 -1.05 0.07
C GLU A 60 2.56 0.37 -0.45
N ARG A 61 2.64 0.60 -1.77
CA ARG A 61 2.81 1.95 -2.34
C ARG A 61 1.50 2.67 -2.69
N ALA A 62 0.34 2.03 -2.55
CA ALA A 62 -0.95 2.66 -2.89
C ALA A 62 -1.51 3.58 -1.80
N LYS A 63 -1.06 3.46 -0.53
CA LYS A 63 -1.35 4.46 0.52
C LYS A 63 -0.25 5.51 0.62
N GLU A 64 1.00 5.13 0.41
CA GLU A 64 2.11 6.08 0.34
C GLU A 64 1.91 7.07 -0.82
N THR A 65 1.40 6.67 -1.99
CA THR A 65 1.26 7.62 -3.10
C THR A 65 0.23 8.75 -2.88
N GLU A 66 -0.82 8.58 -2.09
CA GLU A 66 -1.75 9.69 -1.80
C GLU A 66 -1.25 10.56 -0.65
N ASP A 67 -0.71 9.97 0.42
CA ASP A 67 -0.12 10.71 1.53
C ASP A 67 1.17 11.45 1.11
N ASP A 68 1.98 10.85 0.24
CA ASP A 68 3.18 11.47 -0.34
C ASP A 68 2.79 12.64 -1.25
N LYS A 69 1.76 12.48 -2.09
CA LYS A 69 1.23 13.59 -2.90
C LYS A 69 0.70 14.72 -2.02
N LEU A 70 -0.07 14.40 -0.98
CA LEU A 70 -0.54 15.40 -0.01
C LEU A 70 0.61 16.07 0.73
N SER A 71 1.66 15.33 1.09
CA SER A 71 2.84 15.88 1.76
C SER A 71 3.67 16.79 0.85
N THR A 72 3.77 16.45 -0.44
CA THR A 72 4.44 17.26 -1.47
C THR A 72 3.68 18.57 -1.67
N LEU A 73 2.36 18.49 -1.90
CA LEU A 73 1.49 19.67 -2.02
C LEU A 73 1.56 20.55 -0.75
N ARG A 74 1.58 19.95 0.44
CA ARG A 74 1.73 20.72 1.70
C ARG A 74 3.07 21.45 1.79
N SER A 75 4.15 20.84 1.30
CA SER A 75 5.48 21.47 1.27
C SER A 75 5.52 22.61 0.27
N GLU A 76 5.03 22.40 -0.95
CA GLU A 76 4.96 23.44 -1.99
C GLU A 76 4.13 24.65 -1.54
N TYR A 77 2.97 24.43 -0.91
CA TYR A 77 2.17 25.51 -0.35
C TYR A 77 2.91 26.26 0.77
N GLN A 78 3.65 25.54 1.61
CA GLN A 78 4.44 26.16 2.67
C GLN A 78 5.59 27.01 2.10
N ASP A 79 6.23 26.57 1.01
CA ASP A 79 7.29 27.32 0.35
C ASP A 79 6.76 28.59 -0.33
N LEU A 80 5.57 28.52 -0.96
CA LEU A 80 4.95 29.67 -1.62
C LEU A 80 4.38 30.70 -0.63
N TYR A 81 3.67 30.24 0.41
CA TYR A 81 2.96 31.12 1.34
C TYR A 81 3.70 31.39 2.65
N GLY A 82 4.81 30.69 2.91
CA GLY A 82 5.57 30.74 4.17
C GLY A 82 4.77 30.21 5.39
N LYS A 83 3.59 29.63 5.16
CA LYS A 83 2.67 29.15 6.19
C LYS A 83 2.26 27.72 5.88
N ARG A 84 2.18 26.91 6.93
CA ARG A 84 1.79 25.51 6.81
C ARG A 84 0.33 25.41 6.34
N ALA A 85 0.09 24.57 5.33
CA ALA A 85 -1.26 24.31 4.83
C ALA A 85 -2.16 23.71 5.92
N TYR A 86 -3.46 24.01 5.87
CA TYR A 86 -4.42 23.50 6.84
C TYR A 86 -4.56 21.97 6.69
N HIS A 87 -4.44 21.25 7.81
CA HIS A 87 -4.44 19.79 7.82
C HIS A 87 -5.77 19.16 7.39
N GLY A 88 -6.86 19.93 7.37
CA GLY A 88 -8.17 19.49 6.92
C GLY A 88 -8.45 19.71 5.44
N TRP A 89 -7.52 20.29 4.66
CA TRP A 89 -7.67 20.41 3.22
C TRP A 89 -7.32 19.10 2.51
N SER A 90 -8.16 18.75 1.55
CA SER A 90 -7.93 17.67 0.59
C SER A 90 -6.87 18.05 -0.44
N ALA A 91 -6.34 17.06 -1.17
CA ALA A 91 -5.31 17.29 -2.19
C ALA A 91 -5.77 18.29 -3.26
N GLY A 92 -7.05 18.23 -3.67
CA GLY A 92 -7.62 19.14 -4.66
C GLY A 92 -7.66 20.60 -4.18
N GLU A 93 -8.10 20.84 -2.95
CA GLU A 93 -8.16 22.20 -2.38
C GLU A 93 -6.77 22.82 -2.17
N LEU A 94 -5.77 21.97 -1.90
CA LEU A 94 -4.40 22.41 -1.70
C LEU A 94 -3.75 22.75 -3.04
N GLN A 95 -3.97 21.91 -4.05
CA GLN A 95 -3.48 22.12 -5.41
C GLN A 95 -4.10 23.36 -6.06
N GLU A 96 -5.41 23.59 -5.91
CA GLU A 96 -6.08 24.79 -6.44
C GLU A 96 -5.47 26.09 -5.90
N LYS A 97 -5.05 26.12 -4.63
CA LYS A 97 -4.40 27.30 -4.04
C LYS A 97 -2.97 27.50 -4.49
N ILE A 98 -2.24 26.42 -4.70
CA ILE A 98 -0.88 26.46 -5.28
C ILE A 98 -0.98 27.02 -6.71
N ASP A 99 -1.87 26.46 -7.52
CA ASP A 99 -2.07 26.87 -8.91
C ASP A 99 -2.57 28.33 -9.02
N ALA A 100 -3.47 28.75 -8.14
CA ALA A 100 -3.95 30.14 -8.09
C ALA A 100 -2.83 31.16 -7.77
N ASN A 101 -1.84 30.77 -6.96
CA ASN A 101 -0.70 31.64 -6.64
C ASN A 101 0.34 31.65 -7.77
N LEU A 102 0.53 30.52 -8.46
CA LEU A 102 1.51 30.38 -9.52
C LEU A 102 1.06 31.01 -10.85
N ALA A 103 -0.25 31.23 -11.01
CA ALA A 103 -0.86 31.87 -12.18
C ALA A 103 -1.00 33.41 -12.05
N GLU A 104 -0.61 33.99 -10.91
CA GLU A 104 -0.59 35.45 -10.66
C GLU A 104 0.81 36.05 -10.91
#